data_AF-Q0UMZ2-F1
#
_entry.id   AF-Q0UMZ2-F1
#
_cell.length_a   1.000
_cell.length_b   1.000
_cell.length_c   1.000
_cell.angle_alpha   90.00
_cell.angle_beta   90.00
_cell.angle_gamma   90.00
#
_symmetry.space_group_name_H-M   'P 1'
#
loop_
_entity.id
_entity.type
_entity.pdbx_description
1 polymer ?
#
loop_
_entity_poly.entity_id
_entity_poly.type
_entity_poly.pdbx_seq_one_letter_code
_entity_poly.pdbx_strand_id
1 'polypeptide(L)'
;MRTSVFTLLAAASAVSAQTGPAPQVAGNPAGASYVATLPVKEGSPLRGAITAVSAPDGVGVLFSVSFSGLPATGGPFMYHLHEKPVPENGNCTATGAHLDPYKRGEVPICDASKPETCQTGDLSGKHGNFTSGEFSAEYVDPYSALIPGNNAYFGNLSFVLHLANKTRIGCANFVSQGAKPSSGASLPAPSATGSYNTTVMPTGGSPVTPTSAPPSEFTGAAVKAASAAGAVLVAAAAFVL
;
A
#
# COMPACT_ATOMS: atom_id res chain seq x y z
N MET A 1 56.70 15.61 16.04
CA MET A 1 55.25 15.32 16.14
C MET A 1 54.75 15.00 14.73
N ARG A 2 54.22 13.80 14.50
CA ARG A 2 53.66 13.35 13.22
C ARG A 2 52.14 13.39 13.33
N THR A 3 51.50 14.37 12.70
CA THR A 3 50.05 14.46 12.61
C THR A 3 49.60 13.81 11.31
N SER A 4 49.07 12.59 11.40
CA SER A 4 48.37 11.93 10.28
C SER A 4 46.96 12.49 10.19
N VAL A 5 46.64 13.11 9.05
CA VAL A 5 45.28 13.56 8.73
C VAL A 5 44.55 12.40 8.06
N PHE A 6 43.56 11.82 8.73
CA PHE A 6 42.66 10.83 8.15
C PHE A 6 41.52 11.56 7.45
N THR A 7 41.52 11.53 6.11
CA THR A 7 40.42 12.05 5.29
C THR A 7 39.25 11.06 5.33
N LEU A 8 38.17 11.38 6.05
CA LEU A 8 36.91 10.63 5.95
C LEU A 8 36.25 10.95 4.60
N LEU A 9 36.24 9.99 3.69
CA LEU A 9 35.43 10.04 2.47
C LEU A 9 33.99 9.65 2.84
N ALA A 10 33.11 10.64 3.02
CA ALA A 10 31.68 10.40 3.15
C ALA A 10 31.11 10.02 1.77
N ALA A 11 30.85 8.73 1.55
CA ALA A 11 30.12 8.29 0.37
C ALA A 11 28.64 8.69 0.53
N ALA A 12 28.26 9.82 -0.05
CA ALA A 12 26.87 10.17 -0.24
C ALA A 12 26.28 9.27 -1.32
N SER A 13 25.49 8.27 -0.92
CA SER A 13 24.70 7.47 -1.85
C SER A 13 23.67 8.37 -2.53
N ALA A 14 23.95 8.80 -3.76
CA ALA A 14 22.96 9.48 -4.58
C ALA A 14 21.82 8.49 -4.89
N VAL A 15 20.64 8.72 -4.32
CA VAL A 15 19.42 7.98 -4.68
C VAL A 15 18.98 8.47 -6.05
N SER A 16 19.45 7.81 -7.11
CA SER A 16 18.95 8.02 -8.46
C SER A 16 17.51 7.53 -8.52
N ALA A 17 16.56 8.42 -8.81
CA ALA A 17 15.21 8.03 -9.17
C ALA A 17 15.27 7.23 -10.49
N GLN A 18 15.23 5.90 -10.40
CA GLN A 18 15.23 5.03 -11.57
C GLN A 18 13.82 5.00 -12.15
N THR A 19 13.64 5.51 -13.37
CA THR A 19 12.40 5.29 -14.13
C THR A 19 12.45 3.89 -14.75
N GLY A 20 11.52 2.99 -14.41
CA GLY A 20 11.47 1.66 -15.02
C GLY A 20 10.57 0.66 -14.27
N PRO A 21 10.54 -0.61 -14.73
CA PRO A 21 9.86 -1.68 -14.00
C PRO A 21 10.44 -1.84 -12.59
N ALA A 22 9.56 -2.07 -11.62
CA ALA A 22 9.96 -2.36 -10.25
C ALA A 22 10.70 -3.71 -10.20
N PRO A 23 11.94 -3.78 -9.72
CA PRO A 23 12.63 -5.04 -9.48
C PRO A 23 11.96 -5.79 -8.33
N GLN A 24 12.02 -7.12 -8.37
CA GLN A 24 11.65 -7.93 -7.22
C GLN A 24 12.60 -7.66 -6.05
N VAL A 25 12.05 -7.58 -4.84
CA VAL A 25 12.79 -7.34 -3.61
C VAL A 25 13.10 -8.67 -2.97
N ALA A 26 14.39 -9.05 -2.96
CA ALA A 26 14.88 -10.19 -2.20
C ALA A 26 15.54 -9.75 -0.89
N GLY A 27 15.70 -10.68 0.05
CA GLY A 27 16.41 -10.44 1.31
C GLY A 27 15.58 -9.68 2.35
N ASN A 28 14.25 -9.76 2.28
CA ASN A 28 13.42 -9.25 3.36
C ASN A 28 13.77 -9.98 4.68
N PRO A 29 13.94 -9.26 5.82
CA PRO A 29 14.47 -9.88 7.03
C PRO A 29 13.55 -10.98 7.54
N ALA A 30 14.09 -12.17 7.80
CA ALA A 30 13.29 -13.32 8.20
C ALA A 30 12.39 -12.98 9.41
N GLY A 31 11.09 -13.21 9.21
CA GLY A 31 10.06 -12.98 10.20
C GLY A 31 9.68 -11.51 10.47
N ALA A 32 10.23 -10.53 9.75
CA ALA A 32 9.79 -9.14 9.94
C ALA A 32 8.27 -9.04 9.72
N SER A 33 7.57 -8.47 10.71
CA SER A 33 6.11 -8.38 10.72
C SER A 33 5.64 -6.97 11.06
N TYR A 34 4.66 -6.49 10.32
CA TYR A 34 4.04 -5.17 10.49
C TYR A 34 2.52 -5.31 10.40
N VAL A 35 1.81 -4.49 11.15
CA VAL A 35 0.34 -4.42 11.09
C VAL A 35 -0.07 -2.96 10.96
N ALA A 36 -1.02 -2.70 10.08
CA ALA A 36 -1.72 -1.43 9.99
C ALA A 36 -3.21 -1.66 10.21
N THR A 37 -3.82 -0.95 11.16
CA THR A 37 -5.23 -1.10 11.53
C THR A 37 -5.93 0.25 11.41
N LEU A 38 -7.06 0.29 10.70
CA LEU A 38 -7.88 1.50 10.60
C LEU A 38 -8.36 1.92 12.00
N PRO A 39 -8.20 3.20 12.37
CA PRO A 39 -8.76 3.69 13.62
C PRO A 39 -10.28 3.63 13.57
N VAL A 40 -10.90 3.30 14.70
CA VAL A 40 -12.36 3.35 14.84
C VAL A 40 -12.79 4.82 14.79
N LYS A 41 -13.69 5.15 13.86
CA LYS A 41 -14.31 6.48 13.76
C LYS A 41 -15.77 6.39 14.17
N GLU A 42 -16.20 7.30 15.04
CA GLU A 42 -17.60 7.40 15.46
C GLU A 42 -18.51 7.60 14.24
N GLY A 43 -19.65 6.91 14.22
CA GLY A 43 -20.59 6.95 13.10
C GLY A 43 -20.13 6.23 11.83
N SER A 44 -18.94 5.63 11.81
CA SER A 44 -18.45 4.88 10.66
C SER A 44 -18.39 3.37 10.95
N PRO A 45 -19.04 2.52 10.13
CA PRO A 45 -18.91 1.07 10.25
C PRO A 45 -17.57 0.55 9.69
N LEU A 46 -16.80 1.38 8.99
CA LEU A 46 -15.58 0.95 8.30
C LEU A 46 -14.55 0.41 9.30
N ARG A 47 -14.12 -0.83 9.08
CA ARG A 47 -13.02 -1.49 9.81
C ARG A 47 -12.05 -2.08 8.80
N GLY A 48 -10.79 -2.22 9.22
CA GLY A 48 -9.78 -2.75 8.34
C GLY A 48 -8.46 -3.00 9.01
N ALA A 49 -7.77 -4.04 8.57
CA ALA A 49 -6.40 -4.32 8.94
C ALA A 49 -5.63 -4.94 7.77
N ILE A 50 -4.35 -4.60 7.67
CA ILE A 50 -3.39 -5.26 6.80
C ILE A 50 -2.24 -5.75 7.67
N THR A 51 -1.96 -7.05 7.60
CA THR A 51 -0.72 -7.62 8.12
C THR A 51 0.25 -7.81 6.96
N ALA A 52 1.50 -7.45 7.19
CA ALA A 52 2.60 -7.63 6.25
C ALA A 52 3.71 -8.43 6.94
N VAL A 53 4.10 -9.56 6.36
CA VAL A 53 5.20 -10.41 6.85
C VAL A 53 6.15 -10.70 5.72
N SER A 54 7.45 -10.78 5.99
CA SER A 54 8.42 -11.26 4.99
C SER A 54 8.01 -12.62 4.45
N ALA A 55 8.01 -12.75 3.12
CA ALA A 55 7.71 -14.03 2.47
C ALA A 55 8.72 -15.11 2.91
N PRO A 56 8.33 -16.40 2.97
CA PRO A 56 9.19 -17.47 3.46
C PRO A 56 10.53 -17.63 2.73
N ASP A 57 10.57 -17.34 1.42
CA ASP A 57 11.76 -17.36 0.59
C ASP A 57 12.57 -16.04 0.63
N GLY A 58 12.09 -15.05 1.40
CA GLY A 58 12.67 -13.72 1.51
C GLY A 58 12.36 -12.80 0.32
N VAL A 59 11.59 -13.25 -0.68
CA VAL A 59 11.22 -12.47 -1.87
C VAL A 59 9.85 -11.82 -1.67
N GLY A 60 9.86 -10.50 -1.51
CA GLY A 60 8.65 -9.73 -1.27
C GLY A 60 8.04 -9.92 0.11
N VAL A 61 6.75 -9.61 0.17
CA VAL A 61 5.97 -9.54 1.40
C VAL A 61 4.66 -10.29 1.23
N LEU A 62 4.37 -11.18 2.16
CA LEU A 62 3.06 -11.78 2.35
C LEU A 62 2.13 -10.76 3.01
N PHE A 63 1.11 -10.34 2.28
CA PHE A 63 0.04 -9.50 2.78
C PHE A 63 -1.18 -10.34 3.11
N SER A 64 -1.75 -10.11 4.28
CA SER A 64 -3.08 -10.59 4.65
C SER A 64 -3.95 -9.37 4.94
N VAL A 65 -5.01 -9.19 4.14
CA VAL A 65 -5.84 -7.99 4.09
C VAL A 65 -7.25 -8.35 4.56
N SER A 66 -7.85 -7.50 5.37
CA SER A 66 -9.26 -7.61 5.74
C SER A 66 -9.90 -6.24 5.90
N PHE A 67 -11.03 -6.02 5.24
CA PHE A 67 -11.88 -4.83 5.33
C PHE A 67 -13.32 -5.24 5.56
N SER A 68 -14.06 -4.46 6.34
CA SER A 68 -15.50 -4.64 6.54
C SER A 68 -16.18 -3.30 6.79
N GLY A 69 -17.52 -3.28 6.70
CA GLY A 69 -18.29 -2.05 6.81
C GLY A 69 -18.01 -1.07 5.68
N LEU A 70 -17.67 -1.59 4.49
CA LEU A 70 -17.50 -0.78 3.28
C LEU A 70 -18.86 -0.21 2.85
N PRO A 71 -18.89 1.01 2.26
CA PRO A 71 -20.12 1.58 1.73
C PRO A 71 -20.81 0.67 0.70
N ALA A 72 -22.14 0.71 0.61
CA ALA A 72 -22.87 -0.05 -0.40
C ALA A 72 -22.62 0.45 -1.85
N THR A 73 -22.15 1.68 -2.00
CA THR A 73 -21.90 2.34 -3.29
C THR A 73 -20.54 3.04 -3.30
N GLY A 74 -20.00 3.29 -4.49
CA GLY A 74 -18.71 3.96 -4.65
C GLY A 74 -17.53 3.00 -4.82
N GLY A 75 -17.78 1.69 -4.90
CA GLY A 75 -16.83 0.71 -5.41
C GLY A 75 -16.69 0.75 -6.95
N PRO A 76 -15.76 -0.03 -7.54
CA PRO A 76 -14.82 -0.91 -6.86
C PRO A 76 -13.86 -0.12 -5.95
N PHE A 77 -13.69 -0.63 -4.73
CA PHE A 77 -12.77 -0.09 -3.76
C PHE A 77 -11.36 -0.58 -4.06
N MET A 78 -10.39 0.27 -3.71
CA MET A 78 -8.98 0.01 -3.94
C MET A 78 -8.17 0.46 -2.72
N TYR A 79 -7.04 -0.17 -2.48
CA TYR A 79 -6.11 0.20 -1.42
C TYR A 79 -4.68 0.17 -1.94
N HIS A 80 -3.88 1.10 -1.43
CA HIS A 80 -2.51 1.29 -1.86
C HIS A 80 -1.60 1.54 -0.67
N LEU A 81 -0.32 1.22 -0.82
CA LEU A 81 0.73 1.76 0.03
C LEU A 81 1.01 3.21 -0.41
N HIS A 82 1.12 4.12 0.55
CA HIS A 82 1.37 5.54 0.31
C HIS A 82 2.76 5.94 0.76
N GLU A 83 3.30 7.01 0.16
CA GLU A 83 4.70 7.43 0.33
C GLU A 83 5.00 8.12 1.67
N LYS A 84 3.98 8.45 2.47
CA LYS A 84 4.14 9.08 3.80
C LYS A 84 3.27 8.40 4.86
N PRO A 85 3.65 8.51 6.14
CA PRO A 85 2.79 8.10 7.24
C PRO A 85 1.54 9.00 7.33
N VAL A 86 0.47 8.44 7.88
CA VAL A 86 -0.68 9.19 8.40
C VAL A 86 -0.20 10.06 9.57
N PRO A 87 -0.41 11.38 9.53
CA PRO A 87 -0.11 12.28 10.64
C PRO A 87 -1.01 12.02 11.85
N GLU A 88 -0.64 12.56 13.02
CA GLU A 88 -1.38 12.40 14.28
C GLU A 88 -2.87 12.80 14.19
N ASN A 89 -3.20 13.80 13.35
CA ASN A 89 -4.57 14.24 13.14
C ASN A 89 -5.41 13.31 12.23
N GLY A 90 -4.85 12.19 11.77
CA GLY A 90 -5.56 11.19 10.97
C GLY A 90 -5.88 11.62 9.54
N ASN A 91 -5.29 12.72 9.04
CA ASN A 91 -5.57 13.22 7.69
C ASN A 91 -4.97 12.32 6.60
N CYS A 92 -5.81 11.51 5.97
CA CYS A 92 -5.39 10.60 4.90
C CYS A 92 -4.82 11.32 3.68
N THR A 93 -5.15 12.59 3.42
CA THR A 93 -4.56 13.34 2.28
C THR A 93 -3.07 13.61 2.48
N ALA A 94 -2.63 13.73 3.73
CA ALA A 94 -1.23 14.02 4.06
C ALA A 94 -0.28 12.83 3.78
N THR A 95 -0.82 11.62 3.54
CA THR A 95 -0.01 10.44 3.16
C THR A 95 0.61 10.57 1.75
N GLY A 96 0.25 11.61 0.99
CA GLY A 96 0.86 11.91 -0.30
C GLY A 96 0.41 10.97 -1.42
N ALA A 97 1.24 10.81 -2.44
CA ALA A 97 1.00 9.91 -3.56
C ALA A 97 1.14 8.43 -3.15
N HIS A 98 0.89 7.52 -4.08
CA HIS A 98 1.23 6.11 -3.90
C HIS A 98 2.74 5.95 -3.74
N LEU A 99 3.18 4.92 -3.01
CA LEU A 99 4.58 4.53 -2.97
C LEU A 99 5.03 4.10 -4.37
N ASP A 100 5.78 4.97 -5.05
CA ASP A 100 6.23 4.78 -6.43
C ASP A 100 7.68 5.24 -6.60
N PRO A 101 8.65 4.48 -6.02
CA PRO A 101 10.06 4.82 -6.12
C PRO A 101 10.58 4.77 -7.56
N TYR A 102 9.96 3.97 -8.42
CA TYR A 102 10.39 3.76 -9.81
C TYR A 102 9.68 4.67 -10.83
N LYS A 103 8.90 5.63 -10.33
CA LYS A 103 8.24 6.69 -11.11
C LYS A 103 7.42 6.12 -12.27
N ARG A 104 6.75 5.01 -12.00
CA ARG A 104 5.91 4.31 -12.97
C ARG A 104 4.66 5.14 -13.32
N GLY A 105 4.12 5.86 -12.35
CA GLY A 105 2.91 6.68 -12.47
C GLY A 105 1.60 5.89 -12.49
N GLU A 106 0.46 6.55 -12.60
CA GLU A 106 -0.84 5.87 -12.62
C GLU A 106 -1.31 5.49 -14.03
N VAL A 107 -0.69 6.04 -15.08
CA VAL A 107 -1.08 5.87 -16.48
C VAL A 107 0.09 5.25 -17.27
N PRO A 108 -0.13 4.17 -18.03
CA PRO A 108 -1.41 3.44 -18.22
C PRO A 108 -1.94 2.82 -16.92
N ILE A 109 -3.18 2.32 -16.85
CA ILE A 109 -3.63 1.63 -15.62
C ILE A 109 -2.74 0.40 -15.37
N CYS A 110 -2.55 0.00 -14.11
CA CYS A 110 -1.79 -1.21 -13.78
C CYS A 110 -2.37 -2.43 -14.52
N ASP A 111 -1.47 -3.18 -15.16
CA ASP A 111 -1.78 -4.46 -15.80
C ASP A 111 -1.33 -5.57 -14.84
N ALA A 112 -2.28 -6.25 -14.21
CA ALA A 112 -2.00 -7.31 -13.26
C ALA A 112 -1.22 -8.49 -13.87
N SER A 113 -1.20 -8.65 -15.20
CA SER A 113 -0.39 -9.66 -15.88
C SER A 113 1.10 -9.29 -15.97
N LYS A 114 1.43 -8.02 -15.71
CA LYS A 114 2.78 -7.43 -15.70
C LYS A 114 2.99 -6.56 -14.46
N PRO A 115 2.89 -7.13 -13.25
CA PRO A 115 2.85 -6.36 -12.01
C PRO A 115 4.15 -5.58 -11.72
N GLU A 116 5.28 -5.97 -12.33
CA GLU A 116 6.54 -5.20 -12.34
C GLU A 116 6.39 -3.83 -13.00
N THR A 117 5.38 -3.66 -13.86
CA THR A 117 5.10 -2.39 -14.55
C THR A 117 4.06 -1.53 -13.84
N CYS A 118 3.63 -1.92 -12.62
CA CYS A 118 2.73 -1.15 -11.77
C CYS A 118 3.50 -0.32 -10.74
N GLN A 119 2.82 0.63 -10.09
CA GLN A 119 3.45 1.35 -8.97
C GLN A 119 3.70 0.34 -7.85
N THR A 120 4.82 0.46 -7.15
CA THR A 120 5.17 -0.45 -6.05
C THR A 120 4.03 -0.58 -5.03
N GLY A 121 3.40 0.54 -4.68
CA GLY A 121 2.29 0.60 -3.75
C GLY A 121 0.91 0.27 -4.32
N ASP A 122 0.76 0.01 -5.63
CA ASP A 122 -0.53 -0.30 -6.24
C ASP A 122 -0.93 -1.76 -6.01
N LEU A 123 -1.34 -2.08 -4.77
CA LEU A 123 -1.69 -3.44 -4.37
C LEU A 123 -2.99 -3.91 -5.02
N SER A 124 -4.03 -3.08 -5.07
CA SER A 124 -5.29 -3.44 -5.72
C SER A 124 -5.14 -3.62 -7.24
N GLY A 125 -4.36 -2.79 -7.93
CA GLY A 125 -4.07 -2.99 -9.35
C GLY A 125 -3.38 -4.33 -9.64
N LYS A 126 -2.47 -4.77 -8.75
CA LYS A 126 -1.75 -6.04 -8.90
C LYS A 126 -2.56 -7.26 -8.46
N HIS A 127 -3.31 -7.16 -7.37
CA HIS A 127 -3.90 -8.31 -6.67
C HIS A 127 -5.43 -8.31 -6.64
N GLY A 128 -6.07 -7.33 -7.27
CA GLY A 128 -7.51 -7.24 -7.46
C GLY A 128 -8.19 -6.15 -6.62
N ASN A 129 -9.24 -5.58 -7.21
CA ASN A 129 -10.16 -4.65 -6.55
C ASN A 129 -11.37 -5.43 -5.99
N PHE A 130 -12.21 -4.77 -5.19
CA PHE A 130 -13.40 -5.42 -4.60
C PHE A 130 -14.60 -4.49 -4.56
N THR A 131 -15.81 -5.06 -4.56
CA THR A 131 -17.09 -4.31 -4.58
C THR A 131 -18.00 -4.65 -3.41
N SER A 132 -17.72 -5.74 -2.70
CA SER A 132 -18.51 -6.21 -1.56
C SER A 132 -18.35 -5.32 -0.32
N GLY A 133 -19.33 -5.40 0.59
CA GLY A 133 -19.29 -4.73 1.90
C GLY A 133 -18.15 -5.20 2.82
N GLU A 134 -17.55 -6.34 2.49
CA GLU A 134 -16.41 -6.95 3.17
C GLU A 134 -15.42 -7.47 2.12
N PHE A 135 -14.14 -7.50 2.45
CA PHE A 135 -13.08 -8.02 1.60
C PHE A 135 -12.00 -8.67 2.45
N SER A 136 -11.53 -9.84 2.02
CA SER A 136 -10.35 -10.47 2.60
C SER A 136 -9.52 -11.09 1.48
N ALA A 137 -8.20 -10.96 1.57
CA ALA A 137 -7.27 -11.55 0.61
C ALA A 137 -5.94 -11.87 1.28
N GLU A 138 -5.25 -12.87 0.74
CA GLU A 138 -3.87 -13.18 1.10
C GLU A 138 -3.07 -13.42 -0.18
N TYR A 139 -1.91 -12.77 -0.29
CA TYR A 139 -1.05 -12.87 -1.46
C TYR A 139 0.38 -12.41 -1.13
N VAL A 140 1.34 -12.84 -1.94
CA VAL A 140 2.71 -12.32 -1.89
C VAL A 140 2.89 -11.23 -2.94
N ASP A 141 3.36 -10.07 -2.52
CA ASP A 141 3.80 -9.00 -3.42
C ASP A 141 5.33 -8.98 -3.51
N PRO A 142 5.93 -9.36 -4.64
CA PRO A 142 7.38 -9.48 -4.77
C PRO A 142 8.09 -8.12 -4.87
N TYR A 143 7.35 -7.02 -4.98
CA TYR A 143 7.91 -5.67 -5.21
C TYR A 143 7.95 -4.80 -3.95
N SER A 144 7.30 -5.25 -2.87
CA SER A 144 7.25 -4.58 -1.58
C SER A 144 8.44 -4.96 -0.70
N ALA A 145 8.91 -4.03 0.14
CA ALA A 145 10.05 -4.27 1.03
C ALA A 145 9.76 -4.00 2.51
N LEU A 146 10.33 -4.84 3.37
CA LEU A 146 10.46 -4.67 4.82
C LEU A 146 11.93 -4.44 5.25
N ILE A 147 12.81 -4.11 4.29
CA ILE A 147 14.22 -3.78 4.50
C ILE A 147 14.37 -2.26 4.68
N PRO A 148 14.72 -1.74 5.87
CA PRO A 148 14.96 -0.31 6.02
C PRO A 148 16.02 0.21 5.04
N GLY A 149 15.74 1.33 4.39
CA GLY A 149 16.61 1.94 3.38
C GLY A 149 16.43 1.40 1.95
N ASN A 150 15.65 0.33 1.75
CA ASN A 150 15.22 -0.06 0.41
C ASN A 150 14.20 0.97 -0.13
N ASN A 151 14.25 1.28 -1.43
CA ASN A 151 13.34 2.25 -2.06
C ASN A 151 11.86 1.86 -1.96
N ALA A 152 11.55 0.56 -1.88
CA ALA A 152 10.21 0.01 -1.70
C ALA A 152 9.83 -0.22 -0.22
N TYR A 153 10.63 0.27 0.73
CA TYR A 153 10.37 0.09 2.16
C TYR A 153 9.12 0.86 2.58
N PHE A 154 8.11 0.13 3.07
CA PHE A 154 6.85 0.72 3.53
C PHE A 154 6.60 0.55 5.03
N GLY A 155 7.52 -0.11 5.76
CA GLY A 155 7.31 -0.48 7.17
C GLY A 155 7.07 0.69 8.13
N ASN A 156 7.41 1.92 7.75
CA ASN A 156 7.14 3.16 8.48
C ASN A 156 6.16 4.11 7.74
N LEU A 157 5.49 3.61 6.71
CA LEU A 157 4.56 4.37 5.88
C LEU A 157 3.12 3.97 6.23
N SER A 158 2.20 4.18 5.29
CA SER A 158 0.77 3.95 5.48
C SER A 158 0.15 3.17 4.33
N PHE A 159 -1.02 2.59 4.58
CA PHE A 159 -1.96 2.28 3.51
C PHE A 159 -3.12 3.27 3.52
N VAL A 160 -3.75 3.44 2.37
CA VAL A 160 -5.01 4.18 2.22
C VAL A 160 -5.99 3.31 1.45
N LEU A 161 -7.25 3.34 1.89
CA LEU A 161 -8.39 2.73 1.23
C LEU A 161 -9.21 3.81 0.53
N HIS A 162 -9.62 3.55 -0.70
CA HIS A 162 -10.30 4.50 -1.59
C HIS A 162 -11.59 3.95 -2.17
N LEU A 163 -12.50 4.88 -2.49
CA LEU A 163 -13.58 4.67 -3.47
C LEU A 163 -13.01 4.61 -4.90
N ALA A 164 -13.82 4.13 -5.85
CA ALA A 164 -13.51 4.09 -7.29
C ALA A 164 -13.06 5.44 -7.86
N ASN A 165 -13.62 6.55 -7.34
CA ASN A 165 -13.26 7.90 -7.74
C ASN A 165 -12.00 8.46 -7.04
N LYS A 166 -11.21 7.59 -6.41
CA LYS A 166 -9.97 7.88 -5.66
C LYS A 166 -10.15 8.64 -4.34
N THR A 167 -11.38 8.91 -3.91
CA THR A 167 -11.65 9.49 -2.58
C THR A 167 -11.11 8.59 -1.49
N ARG A 168 -10.29 9.13 -0.58
CA ARG A 168 -9.69 8.42 0.56
C ARG A 168 -10.72 8.25 1.67
N ILE A 169 -11.07 7.02 2.03
CA ILE A 169 -12.11 6.72 3.05
C ILE A 169 -11.54 6.16 4.36
N GLY A 170 -10.31 5.63 4.33
CA GLY A 170 -9.60 5.17 5.52
C GLY A 170 -8.10 5.12 5.26
N CYS A 171 -7.30 5.27 6.31
CA CYS A 171 -5.85 5.12 6.24
C CYS A 171 -5.29 4.73 7.60
N ALA A 172 -4.15 4.04 7.60
CA ALA A 172 -3.44 3.68 8.82
C ALA A 172 -1.94 3.49 8.56
N ASN A 173 -1.13 3.73 9.60
CA ASN A 173 0.30 3.47 9.58
C ASN A 173 0.60 2.00 9.84
N PHE A 174 1.65 1.50 9.19
CA PHE A 174 2.26 0.22 9.56
C PHE A 174 3.07 0.38 10.86
N VAL A 175 2.87 -0.57 11.77
CA VAL A 175 3.56 -0.63 13.05
C VAL A 175 4.26 -1.98 13.15
N SER A 176 5.57 -1.97 13.44
CA SER A 176 6.34 -3.19 13.60
C SER A 176 5.83 -4.01 14.79
N GLN A 177 5.71 -5.31 14.57
CA GLN A 177 5.34 -6.31 15.57
C GLN A 177 6.54 -7.15 16.03
N GLY A 178 7.76 -6.79 15.61
CA GLY A 178 8.96 -7.62 15.77
C GLY A 178 9.01 -8.80 14.80
N ALA A 179 9.89 -9.78 15.11
CA ALA A 179 10.01 -10.99 14.31
C ALA A 179 8.91 -12.00 14.68
N LYS A 180 8.08 -12.43 13.71
CA LYS A 180 7.08 -13.49 13.81
C LYS A 180 7.33 -14.56 12.75
N PRO A 181 7.10 -15.85 13.04
CA PRO A 181 7.18 -16.90 12.03
C PRO A 181 6.18 -16.62 10.89
N SER A 182 6.61 -16.84 9.65
CA SER A 182 5.85 -16.57 8.41
C SER A 182 4.69 -17.55 8.14
N SER A 183 4.33 -18.39 9.12
CA SER A 183 3.21 -19.31 9.06
C SER A 183 1.89 -18.58 9.35
N GLY A 184 1.18 -18.17 8.29
CA GLY A 184 -0.19 -17.64 8.34
C GLY A 184 -0.32 -16.41 9.23
N ALA A 185 -0.22 -15.22 8.63
CA ALA A 185 -0.37 -13.98 9.38
C ALA A 185 -1.80 -13.92 9.97
N SER A 186 -1.91 -14.32 11.23
CA SER A 186 -3.17 -14.30 11.95
C SER A 186 -3.59 -12.84 12.06
N LEU A 187 -4.62 -12.46 11.30
CA LEU A 187 -5.22 -11.15 11.42
C LEU A 187 -5.64 -10.96 12.88
N PRO A 188 -5.27 -9.85 13.54
CA PRO A 188 -5.97 -9.50 14.76
C PRO A 188 -7.45 -9.36 14.40
N ALA A 189 -8.30 -10.18 15.03
CA ALA A 189 -9.73 -10.05 14.88
C ALA A 189 -10.11 -8.59 15.18
N PRO A 190 -11.00 -7.96 14.38
CA PRO A 190 -11.47 -6.62 14.72
C PRO A 190 -12.06 -6.68 16.13
N SER A 191 -11.42 -5.99 17.07
CA SER A 191 -11.83 -5.98 18.47
C SER A 191 -13.21 -5.31 18.58
N ALA A 192 -14.26 -6.12 18.51
CA ALA A 192 -15.60 -5.76 18.89
C ALA A 192 -15.75 -6.10 20.38
N THR A 193 -15.23 -5.25 21.26
CA THR A 193 -15.67 -5.27 22.67
C THR A 193 -17.05 -4.60 22.74
N GLY A 194 -18.06 -5.35 22.31
CA GLY A 194 -19.48 -5.02 22.40
C GLY A 194 -20.21 -6.33 22.65
N SER A 195 -20.46 -6.62 23.92
CA SER A 195 -21.16 -7.83 24.36
C SER A 195 -22.65 -7.70 23.99
N TYR A 196 -23.06 -8.29 22.88
CA TYR A 196 -24.48 -8.46 22.55
C TYR A 196 -24.89 -9.88 22.88
N ASN A 197 -25.72 -10.01 23.91
CA ASN A 197 -26.32 -11.26 24.34
C ASN A 197 -27.49 -11.58 23.41
N THR A 198 -27.34 -12.51 22.46
CA THR A 198 -28.47 -13.06 21.70
C THR A 198 -28.36 -14.56 21.55
N THR A 199 -29.11 -15.26 22.38
CA THR A 199 -29.44 -16.68 22.29
C THR A 199 -30.47 -16.86 21.17
N VAL A 200 -30.09 -17.33 19.97
CA VAL A 200 -31.04 -17.95 19.03
C VAL A 200 -30.32 -19.05 18.24
N MET A 201 -30.81 -20.28 18.41
CA MET A 201 -30.41 -21.50 17.70
C MET A 201 -31.06 -21.59 16.29
N PRO A 202 -30.56 -22.46 15.39
CA PRO A 202 -30.77 -22.37 13.94
C PRO A 202 -31.93 -23.24 13.43
N THR A 203 -32.55 -22.82 12.33
CA THR A 203 -33.37 -23.69 11.46
C THR A 203 -33.05 -23.42 10.00
N GLY A 204 -32.97 -24.51 9.22
CA GLY A 204 -32.25 -24.59 7.96
C GLY A 204 -32.95 -24.02 6.73
N GLY A 205 -32.13 -23.78 5.70
CA GLY A 205 -32.54 -23.40 4.36
C GLY A 205 -31.50 -23.87 3.34
N SER A 206 -31.97 -24.58 2.32
CA SER A 206 -31.21 -25.23 1.25
C SER A 206 -30.48 -24.24 0.32
N PRO A 207 -29.42 -24.69 -0.40
CA PRO A 207 -28.55 -23.80 -1.16
C PRO A 207 -29.14 -23.44 -2.54
N VAL A 208 -29.14 -22.15 -2.88
CA VAL A 208 -29.39 -21.65 -4.24
C VAL A 208 -28.07 -21.20 -4.88
N THR A 209 -27.83 -21.69 -6.10
CA THR A 209 -26.66 -21.43 -6.95
C THR A 209 -26.74 -20.03 -7.58
N PRO A 210 -25.67 -19.21 -7.58
CA PRO A 210 -25.68 -17.94 -8.29
C PRO A 210 -25.19 -18.08 -9.74
N THR A 211 -26.01 -17.63 -10.69
CA THR A 211 -25.67 -17.43 -12.10
C THR A 211 -24.83 -16.16 -12.26
N SER A 212 -23.67 -16.31 -12.90
CA SER A 212 -22.73 -15.23 -13.24
C SER A 212 -23.21 -14.42 -14.45
N ALA A 213 -23.31 -13.09 -14.31
CA ALA A 213 -23.37 -12.15 -15.42
C ALA A 213 -22.06 -11.33 -15.48
N PRO A 214 -21.52 -11.02 -16.67
CA PRO A 214 -20.26 -10.30 -16.81
C PRO A 214 -20.41 -8.79 -16.51
N PRO A 215 -19.35 -8.12 -16.02
CA PRO A 215 -19.37 -6.68 -15.78
C PRO A 215 -19.31 -5.87 -17.07
N SER A 216 -20.03 -4.75 -17.10
CA SER A 216 -20.07 -3.78 -18.19
C SER A 216 -18.83 -2.88 -18.21
N GLU A 217 -18.21 -2.76 -19.39
CA GLU A 217 -17.17 -1.77 -19.70
C GLU A 217 -17.79 -0.38 -19.84
N PHE A 218 -17.18 0.63 -19.21
CA PHE A 218 -17.48 2.03 -19.50
C PHE A 218 -16.22 2.76 -19.95
N THR A 219 -16.25 3.22 -21.19
CA THR A 219 -15.25 4.04 -21.88
C THR A 219 -15.43 5.51 -21.52
N GLY A 220 -14.60 6.01 -20.59
CA GLY A 220 -14.52 7.44 -20.26
C GLY A 220 -13.25 8.05 -20.84
N ALA A 221 -13.33 8.66 -22.03
CA ALA A 221 -12.26 9.45 -22.62
C ALA A 221 -12.16 10.81 -21.92
N ALA A 222 -10.98 11.15 -21.38
CA ALA A 222 -10.66 12.49 -20.90
C ALA A 222 -9.65 13.14 -21.84
N VAL A 223 -10.03 14.32 -22.34
CA VAL A 223 -9.29 15.13 -23.31
C VAL A 223 -8.07 15.77 -22.63
N LYS A 224 -6.91 15.62 -23.26
CA LYS A 224 -5.61 16.12 -22.83
C LYS A 224 -5.53 17.63 -23.08
N ALA A 225 -5.36 18.44 -22.03
CA ALA A 225 -4.87 19.82 -22.17
C ALA A 225 -3.38 19.84 -21.79
N ALA A 226 -2.52 19.94 -22.79
CA ALA A 226 -1.09 20.12 -22.62
C ALA A 226 -0.80 21.61 -22.36
N SER A 227 -0.03 21.92 -21.32
CA SER A 227 0.74 23.16 -21.28
C SER A 227 2.17 22.81 -20.86
N ALA A 228 3.11 23.24 -21.69
CA ALA A 228 4.53 22.98 -21.60
C ALA A 228 5.26 24.22 -21.07
N ALA A 229 6.50 23.97 -20.64
CA ALA A 229 7.63 24.88 -20.49
C ALA A 229 7.76 25.68 -19.18
N GLY A 230 8.81 25.36 -18.43
CA GLY A 230 9.43 26.19 -17.39
C GLY A 230 10.89 25.79 -17.23
N ALA A 231 11.79 26.60 -17.80
CA ALA A 231 13.22 26.34 -17.97
C ALA A 231 14.01 26.27 -16.64
N VAL A 232 15.03 25.41 -16.62
CA VAL A 232 16.04 25.34 -15.57
C VAL A 232 17.14 26.36 -15.88
N LEU A 233 17.24 27.42 -15.07
CA LEU A 233 18.37 28.34 -15.08
C LEU A 233 19.45 27.82 -14.13
N VAL A 234 20.59 27.41 -14.69
CA VAL A 234 21.82 27.14 -13.92
C VAL A 234 22.66 28.41 -13.91
N ALA A 235 22.75 29.06 -12.75
CA ALA A 235 23.70 30.16 -12.52
C ALA A 235 24.96 29.60 -11.86
N ALA A 236 26.06 29.51 -12.63
CA ALA A 236 27.40 29.31 -12.10
C ALA A 236 27.98 30.68 -11.73
N ALA A 237 28.22 30.92 -10.44
CA ALA A 237 28.98 32.08 -9.98
C ALA A 237 30.41 31.62 -9.66
N ALA A 238 31.35 31.99 -10.52
CA ALA A 238 32.77 32.01 -10.22
C ALA A 238 33.13 33.41 -9.71
N PHE A 239 33.67 33.51 -8.50
CA PHE A 239 34.39 34.71 -8.05
C PHE A 239 35.85 34.31 -7.80
N VAL A 240 36.71 34.83 -8.69
CA VAL A 240 38.14 35.02 -8.46
C VAL A 240 38.31 36.52 -8.25
N LEU A 241 38.78 36.89 -7.07
CA LEU A 241 39.69 38.01 -6.78
C LEU A 241 40.11 37.89 -5.32
#